data_AF-A0A924LWU1-F1
#
_entry.id   AF-A0A924LWU1-F1
#
_cell.length_a   1.000
_cell.length_b   1.000
_cell.length_c   1.000
_cell.angle_alpha   90.00
_cell.angle_beta   90.00
_cell.angle_gamma   90.00
#
_symmetry.space_group_name_H-M   'P 1'
#
loop_
_entity.id
_entity.type
_entity.pdbx_description
1 polymer ?
#
loop_
_entity_poly.entity_id
_entity_poly.type
_entity_poly.pdbx_seq_one_letter_code
_entity_poly.pdbx_strand_id
1 'polypeptide(L)'
;TGTAISFVTPREEGMKLEVETLMKTEIEILEKPSDVEISVVLIGPEKEKEVVKFLLKNKKLEGDGAFHEKSAKNKKVNLGGPSKTKKKVSSSVNRNILKTRDKKRKDKK
;
A
#
# COMPACT_ATOMS: atom_id res chain seq x y z
N THR A 1 52.84 6.11 16.14
CA THR A 1 52.63 7.02 15.00
C THR A 1 51.96 6.24 13.90
N GLY A 2 50.98 6.85 13.22
CA GLY A 2 50.25 6.21 12.14
C GLY A 2 50.25 7.12 10.92
N THR A 3 50.34 6.53 9.73
CA THR A 3 50.27 7.23 8.46
C THR A 3 48.95 6.86 7.80
N ALA A 4 48.18 7.85 7.35
CA ALA A 4 46.95 7.65 6.59
C ALA A 4 47.18 8.11 5.15
N ILE A 5 46.68 7.32 4.19
CA ILE A 5 46.74 7.62 2.76
C ILE A 5 45.30 7.61 2.26
N SER A 6 44.88 8.71 1.63
CA SER A 6 43.54 8.86 1.05
C SER A 6 43.66 8.97 -0.46
N PHE A 7 42.76 8.29 -1.17
CA PHE A 7 42.60 8.43 -2.62
C PHE A 7 41.42 9.35 -2.89
N VAL A 8 41.60 10.34 -3.76
CA VAL A 8 40.59 11.36 -4.06
C VAL A 8 40.34 11.37 -5.56
N THR A 9 39.07 11.34 -5.96
CA THR A 9 38.66 11.53 -7.35
C THR A 9 38.31 12.99 -7.63
N PRO A 10 38.27 13.44 -8.91
CA PRO A 10 37.94 14.83 -9.24
C PRO A 10 36.59 15.32 -8.69
N ARG A 11 35.63 14.41 -8.48
CA ARG A 11 34.32 14.73 -7.89
C ARG A 11 34.42 15.11 -6.40
N GLU A 12 35.44 14.63 -5.72
CA GLU A 12 35.59 14.72 -4.26
C GLU A 12 36.52 15.87 -3.83
N GLU A 13 37.06 16.64 -4.76
CA GLU A 13 37.93 17.79 -4.48
C GLU A 13 37.27 18.82 -3.55
N GLY A 14 35.95 19.03 -3.67
CA GLY A 14 35.20 19.89 -2.76
C GLY A 14 35.22 19.37 -1.31
N MET A 15 35.08 18.07 -1.12
CA MET A 15 35.13 17.45 0.21
C MET A 15 36.53 17.54 0.81
N LYS A 16 37.58 17.40 -0.01
CA LYS A 16 38.97 17.60 0.42
C LYS A 16 39.15 19.02 0.98
N LEU A 17 38.71 20.03 0.25
CA LEU A 17 38.86 21.44 0.65
C LEU A 17 38.08 21.77 1.93
N GLU A 18 36.89 21.20 2.10
CA GLU A 18 36.11 21.31 3.35
C GLU A 18 36.84 20.69 4.54
N VAL A 19 37.45 19.51 4.36
CA VAL A 19 38.22 18.82 5.40
C VAL A 19 39.48 19.62 5.78
N GLU A 20 40.22 20.15 4.79
CA GLU A 20 41.39 21.00 5.03
C GLU A 20 41.03 22.26 5.81
N THR A 21 39.89 22.88 5.48
CA THR A 21 39.37 24.05 6.20
C THR A 21 38.98 23.69 7.64
N LEU A 22 38.29 22.57 7.82
CA LEU A 22 37.85 22.08 9.13
C LEU A 22 39.04 21.75 10.05
N MET A 23 40.08 21.12 9.48
CA MET A 23 41.27 20.68 10.20
C MET A 23 42.40 21.70 10.23
N LYS A 24 42.28 22.80 9.48
CA LYS A 24 43.29 23.84 9.32
C LYS A 24 44.67 23.28 8.97
N THR A 25 44.67 22.21 8.18
CA THR A 25 45.87 21.46 7.81
C THR A 25 45.79 21.19 6.32
N GLU A 26 46.84 21.51 5.58
CA GLU A 26 46.95 21.21 4.15
C GLU A 26 47.36 19.75 3.96
N ILE A 27 46.69 19.06 3.04
CA ILE A 27 46.99 17.68 2.67
C ILE A 27 47.81 17.71 1.38
N GLU A 28 49.08 17.30 1.47
CA GLU A 28 49.98 17.21 0.32
C GLU A 28 49.49 16.16 -0.69
N ILE A 29 49.48 16.53 -1.97
CA ILE A 29 49.14 15.62 -3.07
C ILE A 29 50.44 15.04 -3.61
N LEU A 30 50.63 13.74 -3.43
CA LEU A 30 51.77 13.01 -3.96
C LEU A 30 51.48 12.53 -5.39
N GLU A 31 52.50 12.54 -6.24
CA GLU A 31 52.41 11.97 -7.57
C GLU A 31 52.22 10.45 -7.51
N LYS A 32 51.45 9.93 -8.46
CA LYS A 32 51.17 8.50 -8.57
C LYS A 32 52.46 7.73 -8.96
N PRO A 33 52.76 6.58 -8.33
CA PRO A 33 53.86 5.72 -8.74
C PRO A 33 53.64 5.09 -10.13
N SER A 34 54.73 4.90 -10.89
CA SER A 34 54.73 4.34 -12.26
C SER A 34 54.26 2.90 -12.35
N ASP A 35 54.49 2.11 -11.29
CA ASP A 35 54.34 0.66 -11.32
C ASP A 35 52.89 0.18 -11.12
N VAL A 36 51.97 1.11 -10.87
CA VAL A 36 50.57 0.80 -10.55
C VAL A 36 49.66 1.12 -11.73
N GLU A 37 49.01 0.10 -12.29
CA GLU A 37 48.00 0.26 -13.34
C GLU A 37 46.65 0.71 -12.74
N ILE A 38 45.96 1.65 -13.41
CA ILE A 38 44.60 2.07 -13.02
C ILE A 38 43.60 1.23 -13.80
N SER A 39 42.72 0.53 -13.10
CA SER A 39 41.61 -0.17 -13.73
C SER A 39 40.50 0.81 -14.12
N VAL A 40 39.98 0.69 -15.35
CA VAL A 40 38.81 1.47 -15.82
C VAL A 40 37.49 0.94 -15.23
N VAL A 41 37.50 -0.25 -14.64
CA VAL A 41 36.32 -0.86 -14.03
C VAL A 41 36.08 -0.26 -12.65
N LEU A 42 35.08 0.61 -12.54
CA LEU A 42 34.65 1.17 -11.25
C LEU A 42 34.09 0.07 -10.34
N ILE A 43 34.43 0.14 -9.05
CA ILE A 43 33.92 -0.78 -8.03
C ILE A 43 32.45 -0.43 -7.73
N GLY A 44 31.65 -1.40 -7.32
CA GLY A 44 30.22 -1.22 -7.00
C GLY A 44 29.83 0.01 -6.14
N PRO A 45 30.59 0.41 -5.10
CA PRO A 45 30.27 1.61 -4.31
C PRO A 45 30.67 2.92 -4.99
N GLU A 46 31.65 2.91 -5.91
CA GLU A 46 32.08 4.08 -6.67
C GLU A 46 31.14 4.37 -7.84
N LYS A 47 30.41 3.35 -8.33
CA LYS A 47 29.40 3.55 -9.37
C LYS A 47 28.26 4.42 -8.86
N GLU A 48 27.92 5.44 -9.63
CA GLU A 48 26.74 6.24 -9.38
C GLU A 48 25.50 5.33 -9.38
N LYS A 49 24.79 5.29 -8.26
CA LYS A 49 23.50 4.63 -8.20
C LYS A 49 22.51 5.48 -8.97
N GLU A 50 22.29 5.11 -10.22
CA GLU A 50 21.17 5.66 -10.97
C GLU A 50 19.88 5.32 -10.23
N VAL A 51 19.21 6.35 -9.71
CA VAL A 51 17.89 6.19 -9.12
C VAL A 51 16.91 5.96 -10.25
N VAL A 52 16.79 4.70 -10.68
CA VAL A 52 15.81 4.30 -11.70
C VAL A 52 14.42 4.55 -11.12
N LYS A 53 13.77 5.61 -11.58
CA LYS A 53 12.36 5.87 -11.25
C LYS A 53 11.52 4.83 -11.99
N PHE A 54 11.10 3.77 -11.29
CA PHE A 54 10.09 2.86 -11.80
C PHE A 54 8.76 3.62 -11.91
N LEU A 55 8.46 4.12 -13.12
CA LEU A 55 7.19 4.81 -13.43
C LEU A 55 6.00 3.85 -13.60
N LEU A 56 6.17 2.55 -13.35
CA LEU A 56 5.06 1.60 -13.45
C LEU A 56 4.23 1.66 -12.17
N LYS A 57 3.04 2.23 -12.30
CA LYS A 57 1.98 2.13 -11.30
C LYS A 57 1.59 0.65 -11.18
N ASN A 58 1.84 0.04 -10.01
CA ASN A 58 1.39 -1.32 -9.72
C ASN A 58 -0.11 -1.42 -10.03
N LYS A 59 -0.50 -2.37 -10.88
CA LYS A 59 -1.91 -2.60 -11.22
C LYS A 59 -2.63 -3.04 -9.94
N LYS A 60 -3.62 -2.27 -9.49
CA LYS A 60 -4.53 -2.73 -8.44
C LYS A 60 -5.25 -3.97 -9.00
N LEU A 61 -5.09 -5.09 -8.31
CA LEU A 61 -5.92 -6.27 -8.55
C LEU A 61 -7.30 -5.93 -7.97
N GLU A 62 -8.24 -5.61 -8.85
CA GLU A 62 -9.65 -5.46 -8.49
C GLU A 62 -10.23 -6.86 -8.27
N GLY A 63 -10.15 -7.34 -7.03
CA GLY A 63 -10.76 -8.62 -6.64
C GLY A 63 -10.37 -9.04 -5.23
N ASP A 64 -11.38 -9.43 -4.45
CA ASP A 64 -11.16 -10.29 -3.29
C ASP A 64 -10.62 -11.64 -3.79
N GLY A 65 -9.70 -12.24 -3.02
CA GLY A 65 -8.84 -13.34 -3.46
C GLY A 65 -9.59 -14.57 -3.97
N ALA A 66 -8.85 -15.58 -4.44
CA ALA A 66 -9.32 -16.84 -5.03
C ALA A 66 -10.21 -17.72 -4.09
N PHE A 67 -11.35 -17.19 -3.64
CA PHE A 67 -12.31 -17.85 -2.79
C PHE A 67 -13.55 -18.18 -3.63
N HIS A 68 -13.78 -19.47 -3.83
CA HIS A 68 -15.04 -19.94 -4.43
C HIS A 68 -16.17 -19.82 -3.41
N GLU A 69 -17.31 -19.27 -3.84
CA GLU A 69 -18.49 -19.20 -2.99
C GLU A 69 -19.01 -20.60 -2.67
N LYS A 70 -19.37 -20.83 -1.40
CA LYS A 70 -19.89 -22.13 -0.95
C LYS A 70 -21.16 -22.47 -1.73
N SER A 71 -21.30 -23.74 -2.12
CA SER A 71 -22.50 -24.25 -2.78
C SER A 71 -23.77 -23.90 -1.96
N ALA A 72 -24.88 -23.66 -2.65
CA ALA A 72 -26.12 -23.18 -2.01
C ALA A 72 -26.60 -24.08 -0.85
N LYS A 73 -26.31 -25.38 -0.91
CA LYS A 73 -26.64 -26.36 0.14
C LYS A 73 -25.76 -26.25 1.38
N ASN A 74 -24.50 -25.83 1.20
CA ASN A 74 -23.51 -25.67 2.27
C ASN A 74 -23.51 -24.24 2.84
N LYS A 75 -24.31 -23.34 2.27
CA LYS A 75 -24.52 -21.98 2.77
C LYS A 75 -25.56 -22.03 3.89
N LYS A 76 -25.12 -21.80 5.13
CA LYS A 76 -26.01 -21.73 6.28
C LYS A 76 -26.94 -20.52 6.15
N VAL A 77 -28.23 -20.76 5.91
CA VAL A 77 -29.26 -19.71 5.91
C VAL A 77 -29.94 -19.70 7.27
N ASN A 78 -29.71 -18.66 8.07
CA ASN A 78 -30.37 -18.49 9.36
C ASN A 78 -31.79 -17.94 9.13
N LEU A 79 -32.79 -18.82 9.00
CA LEU A 79 -34.19 -18.45 8.73
C LEU A 79 -34.93 -17.80 9.93
N GLY A 80 -34.19 -17.44 10.98
CA GLY A 80 -34.70 -16.75 12.17
C GLY A 80 -35.67 -17.60 13.00
N GLY A 81 -36.27 -16.96 14.00
CA GLY A 81 -37.25 -17.60 14.89
C GLY A 81 -38.63 -17.77 14.25
N PRO A 82 -39.53 -18.53 14.90
CA PRO A 82 -40.84 -18.93 14.36
C PRO A 82 -41.76 -17.77 13.97
N SER A 83 -41.53 -16.56 14.48
CA SER A 83 -42.23 -15.33 14.08
C SER A 83 -41.99 -14.93 12.61
N LYS A 84 -40.85 -15.33 12.04
CA LYS A 84 -40.46 -15.07 10.64
C LYS A 84 -40.80 -16.25 9.73
N THR A 85 -40.73 -17.48 10.26
CA THR A 85 -40.94 -18.71 9.49
C THR A 85 -42.41 -19.12 9.38
N LYS A 86 -43.25 -18.79 10.37
CA LYS A 86 -44.68 -19.15 10.38
C LYS A 86 -45.55 -17.97 9.97
N LYS A 87 -46.57 -18.21 9.14
CA LYS A 87 -47.57 -17.18 8.76
C LYS A 87 -48.34 -16.75 10.01
N LYS A 88 -48.38 -15.44 10.28
CA LYS A 88 -49.19 -14.88 11.36
C LYS A 88 -50.66 -15.02 11.00
N VAL A 89 -51.36 -15.92 11.70
CA VAL A 89 -52.80 -16.04 11.59
C VAL A 89 -53.40 -14.86 12.37
N SER A 90 -54.02 -13.90 11.68
CA SER A 90 -54.69 -12.78 12.33
C SER A 90 -55.93 -13.32 13.06
N SER A 91 -56.05 -13.02 14.34
CA SER A 91 -57.22 -13.35 15.17
C SER A 91 -58.53 -12.86 14.54
N SER A 92 -59.66 -13.48 14.92
CA SER A 92 -60.99 -13.18 14.37
C SER A 92 -61.31 -11.68 14.37
N VAL A 93 -61.60 -11.12 13.20
CA VAL A 93 -61.91 -9.69 13.03
C VAL A 93 -63.36 -9.40 13.42
N ASN A 94 -63.59 -8.32 14.18
CA ASN A 94 -64.93 -7.90 14.59
C ASN A 94 -65.73 -7.41 13.36
N ARG A 95 -66.72 -8.21 12.92
CA ARG A 95 -67.53 -7.96 11.72
C ARG A 95 -68.30 -6.63 11.76
N ASN A 96 -68.61 -6.09 12.94
CA ASN A 96 -69.30 -4.81 13.07
C ASN A 96 -68.44 -3.63 12.58
N ILE A 97 -67.13 -3.70 12.78
CA ILE A 97 -66.18 -2.67 12.31
C ILE A 97 -66.04 -2.70 10.78
N LEU A 98 -66.11 -3.88 10.17
CA LEU A 98 -66.09 -4.03 8.71
C LEU A 98 -67.40 -3.49 8.09
N LYS A 99 -68.55 -3.79 8.69
CA LYS A 99 -69.85 -3.27 8.26
C LYS A 99 -69.93 -1.74 8.30
N THR A 100 -69.43 -1.10 9.36
CA THR A 100 -69.45 0.37 9.46
C THR A 100 -68.52 1.02 8.45
N ARG A 101 -67.34 0.44 8.19
CA ARG A 101 -66.42 0.92 7.14
C ARG A 101 -67.00 0.77 5.74
N ASP A 102 -67.63 -0.35 5.43
CA ASP A 102 -68.26 -0.57 4.12
C ASP A 102 -69.44 0.37 3.88
N LYS A 103 -70.25 0.62 4.91
CA LYS A 103 -71.34 1.63 4.84
C LYS A 103 -70.79 3.01 4.50
N LYS A 104 -69.75 3.46 5.22
CA LYS A 104 -69.07 4.74 4.95
C LYS A 104 -68.48 4.83 3.54
N ARG A 105 -68.01 3.71 2.98
CA ARG A 105 -67.48 3.66 1.61
C ARG A 105 -68.58 3.73 0.55
N LYS A 106 -69.74 3.12 0.80
CA LYS A 106 -70.92 3.23 -0.07
C LYS A 106 -71.51 4.63 -0.05
N ASP A 107 -71.62 5.24 1.12
CA ASP A 107 -72.17 6.61 1.26
C ASP A 107 -71.27 7.69 0.63
N LYS A 108 -70.02 7.35 0.30
CA LYS A 108 -69.05 8.24 -0.35
C LYS A 108 -69.06 8.14 -1.88
N LYS A 109 -69.93 7.32 -2.45
CA LYS A 109 -70.10 7.08 -3.88
C LYS A 109 -71.51 7.47 -4.31
#